data_AF-A0A3D6DD93-F1
#
_entry.id   AF-A0A3D6DD93-F1
#
_cell.length_a   1.000
_cell.length_b   1.000
_cell.length_c   1.000
_cell.angle_alpha   90.00
_cell.angle_beta   90.00
_cell.angle_gamma   90.00
#
_symmetry.space_group_name_H-M   'P 1'
#
loop_
_entity.id
_entity.type
_entity.pdbx_description
1 polymer ?
#
loop_
_entity_poly.entity_id
_entity_poly.type
_entity_poly.pdbx_seq_one_letter_code
_entity_poly.pdbx_strand_id
1 'polypeptide(L)'
;MKHEKALKDLKAAKGQIESAIRMIEEGRYCIDISKQILATIAHLKKAHNKVLKQHIETCIREAVETGNVDTKLEELEEVLDYFSKTL
;
A
#
# COMPACT_ATOMS: atom_id res chain seq x y z
N MET A 1 9.69 13.69 -3.75
CA MET A 1 9.97 12.42 -4.50
C MET A 1 8.68 11.85 -5.06
N LYS A 2 8.69 11.17 -6.22
CA LYS A 2 7.54 10.32 -6.64
C LYS A 2 7.24 9.35 -5.46
N HIS A 3 6.01 9.37 -4.95
CA HIS A 3 5.50 8.53 -3.84
C HIS A 3 5.88 8.92 -2.38
N GLU A 4 6.30 10.15 -2.10
CA GLU A 4 6.64 10.58 -0.74
C GLU A 4 5.51 10.37 0.29
N LYS A 5 4.26 10.61 -0.11
CA LYS A 5 3.07 10.39 0.74
C LYS A 5 2.87 8.91 1.09
N ALA A 6 3.23 7.99 0.19
CA ALA A 6 3.15 6.55 0.43
C ALA A 6 4.30 6.09 1.32
N LEU A 7 5.50 6.62 1.12
CA LEU A 7 6.67 6.35 1.97
C LEU A 7 6.39 6.67 3.45
N LYS A 8 5.69 7.77 3.73
CA LYS A 8 5.27 8.11 5.10
C LYS A 8 4.41 7.01 5.74
N ASP A 9 3.45 6.46 5.00
CA ASP A 9 2.59 5.37 5.51
C ASP A 9 3.37 4.06 5.67
N LEU A 10 4.29 3.75 4.75
CA LEU A 10 5.16 2.56 4.86
C LEU A 10 6.08 2.63 6.08
N LYS A 11 6.63 3.82 6.40
CA LYS A 11 7.43 4.01 7.62
C LYS A 11 6.59 3.83 8.88
N ALA A 12 5.34 4.30 8.88
CA ALA A 12 4.41 4.07 9.98
C ALA A 12 4.08 2.57 10.13
N ALA A 13 3.77 1.89 9.02
CA ALA A 13 3.52 0.44 9.01
C ALA A 13 4.72 -0.35 9.54
N LYS A 14 5.95 0.01 9.14
CA LYS A 14 7.18 -0.60 9.66
C LYS A 14 7.25 -0.53 11.19
N GLY A 15 7.04 0.64 11.78
CA GLY A 15 7.04 0.79 13.24
C GLY A 15 5.93 0.00 13.92
N GLN A 16 4.77 -0.14 13.26
CA GLN A 16 3.68 -0.96 13.78
C GLN A 16 3.96 -2.46 13.72
N ILE A 17 4.64 -2.94 12.66
CA ILE A 17 5.12 -4.32 12.55
C ILE A 17 6.13 -4.62 13.66
N GLU A 18 7.12 -3.75 13.85
CA GLU A 18 8.10 -3.90 14.93
C GLU A 18 7.43 -3.94 16.31
N SER A 19 6.38 -3.13 16.51
CA SER A 19 5.58 -3.18 17.73
C SER A 19 4.81 -4.49 17.87
N ALA A 20 4.17 -5.00 16.81
CA ALA A 20 3.42 -6.24 16.86
C ALA A 20 4.33 -7.44 17.19
N ILE A 21 5.54 -7.47 16.63
CA ILE A 21 6.58 -8.47 16.94
C ILE A 21 6.91 -8.44 18.43
N ARG A 22 7.25 -7.27 18.98
CA ARG A 22 7.54 -7.13 20.42
C ARG A 22 6.37 -7.56 21.29
N MET A 23 5.13 -7.21 20.91
CA MET A 23 3.94 -7.61 21.66
C MET A 23 3.79 -9.15 21.73
N ILE A 24 4.15 -9.86 20.65
CA ILE A 24 4.16 -11.33 20.63
C ILE A 24 5.28 -11.87 21.53
N GLU A 25 6.50 -11.33 21.40
CA GLU A 25 7.65 -11.73 22.21
C GLU A 25 7.43 -11.52 23.72
N GLU A 26 6.71 -10.45 24.07
CA GLU A 26 6.30 -10.12 25.44
C GLU A 26 5.08 -10.90 25.94
N GLY A 27 4.46 -11.74 25.11
CA GLY A 27 3.28 -12.53 25.49
C GLY A 27 2.02 -11.70 25.75
N ARG A 28 1.85 -10.57 25.04
CA ARG A 28 0.68 -9.70 25.24
C ARG A 28 -0.64 -10.34 24.80
N TYR A 29 -1.74 -9.75 25.28
CA TYR A 29 -3.09 -10.22 24.98
C TYR A 29 -3.40 -10.24 23.48
N CYS A 30 -3.91 -11.37 22.99
CA CYS A 30 -4.12 -11.65 21.58
C CYS A 30 -4.98 -10.61 20.85
N ILE A 31 -5.99 -10.05 21.52
CA ILE A 31 -6.88 -9.05 20.91
C ILE A 31 -6.14 -7.74 20.64
N ASP A 32 -5.19 -7.36 21.50
CA ASP A 32 -4.39 -6.16 21.28
C ASP A 32 -3.42 -6.34 20.12
N ILE A 33 -2.78 -7.52 20.03
CA ILE A 33 -1.92 -7.89 18.91
C ILE A 33 -2.71 -7.85 17.60
N SER A 34 -3.92 -8.42 17.59
CA SER A 34 -4.80 -8.39 16.42
C SER A 34 -5.17 -6.95 16.00
N LYS A 35 -5.53 -6.08 16.96
CA LYS A 35 -5.78 -4.66 16.67
C LYS A 35 -4.56 -3.95 16.08
N GLN A 36 -3.36 -4.24 16.58
CA GLN A 36 -2.11 -3.67 16.07
C GLN A 36 -1.81 -4.13 14.62
N ILE A 37 -2.06 -5.41 14.32
CA ILE A 37 -1.93 -5.96 12.96
C ILE A 37 -2.93 -5.30 12.02
N LEU A 38 -4.20 -5.14 12.44
CA LEU A 38 -5.22 -4.46 11.63
C LEU A 38 -4.85 -2.99 11.36
N ALA A 39 -4.29 -2.29 12.36
CA ALA A 39 -3.77 -0.93 12.17
C ALA A 39 -2.64 -0.90 11.13
N THR A 40 -1.74 -1.89 11.16
CA THR A 40 -0.66 -2.05 10.17
C THR A 40 -1.22 -2.21 8.76
N ILE A 41 -2.20 -3.12 8.59
CA ILE A 41 -2.86 -3.36 7.31
C ILE A 41 -3.50 -2.07 6.78
N ALA A 42 -4.12 -1.26 7.64
CA ALA A 42 -4.71 0.01 7.23
C ALA A 42 -3.66 1.00 6.70
N HIS A 43 -2.45 1.05 7.27
CA HIS A 43 -1.35 1.84 6.72
C HIS A 43 -0.86 1.30 5.38
N LEU A 44 -0.73 -0.02 5.23
CA LEU A 44 -0.34 -0.65 3.96
C LEU A 44 -1.35 -0.36 2.85
N LYS A 45 -2.66 -0.48 3.13
CA LYS A 45 -3.75 -0.12 2.19
C LYS A 45 -3.65 1.36 1.77
N LYS A 46 -3.41 2.28 2.71
CA LYS A 46 -3.23 3.71 2.41
C LYS A 46 -2.01 3.96 1.52
N ALA A 47 -0.88 3.31 1.81
CA ALA A 47 0.32 3.42 1.00
C ALA A 47 0.08 2.94 -0.43
N HIS A 48 -0.52 1.76 -0.60
CA HIS A 48 -0.87 1.18 -1.90
C HIS A 48 -1.75 2.14 -2.72
N ASN A 49 -2.85 2.63 -2.16
CA ASN A 49 -3.75 3.56 -2.85
C ASN A 49 -3.05 4.85 -3.28
N LYS A 50 -2.10 5.36 -2.48
CA LYS A 50 -1.31 6.54 -2.84
C LYS A 50 -0.33 6.26 -3.98
N VAL A 51 0.25 5.06 -4.04
CA VAL A 51 1.10 4.65 -5.17
C VAL A 51 0.27 4.56 -6.45
N LEU A 52 -0.87 3.87 -6.42
CA LEU A 52 -1.77 3.75 -7.57
C LEU A 52 -2.27 5.10 -8.06
N LYS A 53 -2.74 5.96 -7.14
CA LYS A 53 -3.20 7.31 -7.51
C LYS A 53 -2.10 8.10 -8.22
N GLN A 54 -0.87 8.04 -7.71
CA GLN A 54 0.26 8.70 -8.35
C GLN A 54 0.55 8.13 -9.75
N HIS A 55 0.47 6.80 -9.92
CA HIS A 55 0.66 6.15 -11.21
C HIS A 55 -0.37 6.64 -12.25
N ILE A 56 -1.65 6.74 -11.86
CA ILE A 56 -2.70 7.28 -12.73
C ILE A 56 -2.43 8.75 -13.07
N GLU A 57 -2.05 9.57 -12.08
CA GLU A 57 -1.82 11.01 -12.29
C GLU A 57 -0.61 11.31 -13.18
N THR A 58 0.41 10.44 -13.19
CA THR A 58 1.64 10.65 -13.98
C THR A 58 1.75 9.69 -15.17
N CYS A 59 1.86 8.39 -14.93
CA CYS A 59 2.21 7.43 -15.97
C CYS A 59 1.10 7.26 -17.00
N ILE A 60 -0.17 7.20 -16.57
CA ILE A 60 -1.31 7.14 -17.48
C ILE A 60 -1.48 8.46 -18.22
N ARG A 61 -1.33 9.60 -17.53
CA ARG A 61 -1.40 10.93 -18.16
C ARG A 61 -0.32 11.10 -19.24
N GLU A 62 0.92 10.73 -18.96
CA GLU A 62 2.03 10.73 -19.92
C GLU A 62 1.76 9.75 -21.08
N ALA A 63 1.17 8.59 -20.80
CA ALA A 63 0.83 7.59 -21.82
C ALA A 63 -0.27 8.05 -22.78
N VAL A 64 -1.24 8.84 -22.30
CA VAL A 64 -2.25 9.49 -23.15
C VAL A 64 -1.60 10.45 -24.14
N GLU A 65 -0.60 11.22 -23.70
CA GLU A 65 0.12 12.17 -24.57
C GLU A 65 1.06 11.48 -25.57
N THR A 66 1.58 10.30 -25.21
CA THR A 66 2.59 9.56 -26.01
C THR A 66 2.02 8.40 -26.82
N GLY A 67 0.71 8.14 -26.74
CA GLY A 67 0.03 7.09 -27.50
C GLY A 67 0.20 5.66 -26.97
N ASN A 68 0.62 5.50 -25.70
CA ASN A 68 0.86 4.19 -25.06
C ASN A 68 -0.13 3.87 -23.94
N VAL A 69 -1.33 4.47 -23.99
CA VAL A 69 -2.30 4.39 -22.89
C VAL A 69 -2.79 2.97 -22.61
N ASP A 70 -3.04 2.18 -23.65
CA ASP A 70 -3.61 0.83 -23.52
C ASP A 70 -2.69 -0.09 -22.70
N THR A 71 -1.39 -0.11 -23.01
CA THR A 71 -0.39 -0.88 -22.25
C THR A 71 -0.34 -0.47 -20.77
N LYS A 72 -0.48 0.84 -20.48
CA LYS A 72 -0.47 1.31 -19.09
C LYS A 72 -1.77 1.01 -18.35
N LEU A 73 -2.90 0.94 -19.05
CA LEU A 73 -4.16 0.49 -18.47
C LEU A 73 -4.13 -1.01 -18.16
N GLU A 74 -3.54 -1.85 -19.03
CA GLU A 74 -3.35 -3.27 -18.76
C GLU A 74 -2.50 -3.51 -17.49
N GLU A 75 -1.37 -2.80 -17.36
CA GLU A 75 -0.54 -2.85 -16.13
C GLU A 75 -1.34 -2.45 -14.87
N LEU A 76 -2.23 -1.47 -14.98
CA LEU A 76 -3.07 -1.02 -13.87
C LEU A 76 -4.13 -2.06 -13.51
N GLU A 77 -4.75 -2.69 -14.51
CA GLU A 77 -5.75 -3.75 -14.32
C GLU A 77 -5.14 -4.97 -13.61
N GLU A 78 -3.93 -5.39 -13.97
CA GLU A 78 -3.23 -6.48 -13.29
C GLU A 78 -3.03 -6.20 -11.79
N VAL A 79 -2.65 -4.97 -11.44
CA VAL A 79 -2.46 -4.58 -10.03
C VAL A 79 -3.80 -4.53 -9.28
N LEU A 80 -4.88 -4.07 -9.92
CA LEU A 80 -6.21 -4.02 -9.31
C LEU A 80 -6.79 -5.42 -9.10
N ASP A 81 -6.60 -6.34 -10.06
CA ASP A 81 -6.99 -7.74 -9.92
C ASP A 81 -6.25 -8.40 -8.76
N TYR A 82 -4.93 -8.21 -8.67
CA TYR A 82 -4.15 -8.71 -7.54
C TYR A 82 -4.62 -8.15 -6.19
N PHE A 83 -4.93 -6.85 -6.13
CA PHE A 83 -5.45 -6.21 -4.93
C PHE A 83 -6.79 -6.82 -4.48
N SER A 84 -7.72 -7.04 -5.43
CA SER A 84 -9.04 -7.61 -5.15
C SER A 84 -9.00 -9.05 -4.61
N LYS A 85 -7.97 -9.81 -4.96
CA LYS A 85 -7.77 -11.19 -4.49
C LYS A 85 -7.13 -11.28 -3.11
N THR A 86 -6.44 -10.22 -2.68
CA THR A 86 -5.60 -10.22 -1.48
C THR A 86 -6.31 -9.65 -0.25
N LEU A 87 -7.38 -8.86 -0.45
CA LEU A 87 -8.02 -8.03 0.59
C LEU A 87 -9.54 -7.97 0.47
#